data_AF-A0A844FNY4-F1
#
_entry.id   AF-A0A844FNY4-F1
#
_cell.length_a   1.000
_cell.length_b   1.000
_cell.length_c   1.000
_cell.angle_alpha   90.00
_cell.angle_beta   90.00
_cell.angle_gamma   90.00
#
_symmetry.space_group_name_H-M   'P 1'
#
loop_
_entity.id
_entity.type
_entity.pdbx_description
1 polymer ?
#
loop_
_entity_poly.entity_id
_entity_poly.type
_entity_poly.pdbx_seq_one_letter_code
_entity_poly.pdbx_strand_id
1 'polypeptide(L)'
;MSSGSNSHESSGKHETLTRLLSAIKAAANEERVRELYIRNVLSQSAPIEIPSFAKIKDQKKNGYNQVKYTWRADGYKYEVRWHTRTPGAPITEGNTWQVRRHKPGVGFGNNARPPVDEVLVKSATGKKWVPFEMWQA
;
A
#
# COMPACT_ATOMS: atom_id res chain seq x y z
N MET A 1 51.52 32.89 35.16
CA MET A 1 51.73 31.44 35.06
C MET A 1 50.46 30.82 34.50
N SER A 2 50.59 30.10 33.37
CA SER A 2 49.72 29.04 32.85
C SER A 2 49.00 28.23 33.94
N SER A 3 47.86 27.55 33.75
CA SER A 3 46.95 27.22 32.64
C SER A 3 45.71 26.63 33.38
N GLY A 4 44.48 26.86 32.95
CA GLY A 4 43.77 25.93 32.05
C GLY A 4 42.96 24.88 32.82
N SER A 5 41.64 24.85 32.61
CA SER A 5 40.80 23.65 32.67
C SER A 5 39.41 24.00 32.15
N ASN A 6 39.13 23.66 30.90
CA ASN A 6 37.77 23.65 30.38
C ASN A 6 37.65 22.46 29.41
N SER A 7 37.20 21.31 29.91
CA SER A 7 36.84 20.17 29.06
C SER A 7 35.89 19.22 29.81
N HIS A 8 34.59 19.52 29.79
CA HIS A 8 33.59 18.54 30.22
C HIS A 8 32.19 18.74 29.60
N GLU A 9 32.11 19.11 28.31
CA GLU A 9 30.80 19.32 27.66
C GLU A 9 30.66 18.70 26.25
N SER A 10 31.70 18.05 25.73
CA SER A 10 31.73 17.55 24.34
C SER A 10 31.25 16.09 24.19
N SER A 11 31.49 15.23 25.19
CA SER A 11 31.24 13.77 25.08
C SER A 11 29.74 13.42 24.90
N GLY A 12 28.85 14.00 25.72
CA GLY A 12 27.42 13.67 25.67
C GLY A 12 26.70 14.12 24.40
N LYS A 13 27.15 15.22 23.76
CA LYS A 13 26.61 15.69 22.48
C LYS A 13 26.99 14.75 21.32
N HIS A 14 28.21 14.22 21.34
CA HIS A 14 28.70 13.28 20.33
C HIS A 14 28.02 11.91 20.41
N GLU A 15 27.78 11.40 21.62
CA GLU A 15 27.00 10.17 21.85
C GLU A 15 25.54 10.31 21.38
N THR A 16 24.94 11.49 21.64
CA THR A 16 23.57 11.80 21.19
C THR A 16 23.47 11.84 19.66
N LEU A 17 24.40 12.52 18.98
CA LEU A 17 24.45 12.57 17.51
C LEU A 17 24.66 11.19 16.89
N THR A 18 25.53 10.38 17.47
CA THR A 18 25.80 9.02 17.00
C THR A 18 24.55 8.14 17.09
N ARG A 19 23.82 8.21 18.22
CA ARG A 19 22.56 7.49 18.43
C ARG A 19 21.45 7.95 17.48
N LEU A 20 21.37 9.25 17.18
CA LEU A 20 20.41 9.78 16.21
C LEU A 20 20.73 9.29 14.80
N LEU A 21 21.99 9.35 14.39
CA LEU A 21 22.42 8.85 13.08
C LEU A 21 22.18 7.34 12.92
N SER A 22 22.42 6.55 13.98
CA SER A 22 22.13 5.11 13.94
C SER A 22 20.64 4.83 13.82
N ALA A 23 19.79 5.57 14.52
CA ALA A 23 18.33 5.44 14.42
C ALA A 23 17.82 5.79 13.02
N ILE A 24 18.35 6.86 12.40
CA ILE A 24 18.00 7.25 11.03
C ILE A 24 18.40 6.15 10.03
N LYS A 25 19.61 5.59 10.16
CA LYS A 25 20.05 4.48 9.29
C LYS A 25 19.18 3.24 9.44
N ALA A 26 18.79 2.89 10.67
CA ALA A 26 17.89 1.77 10.94
C ALA A 26 16.52 2.01 10.30
N ALA A 27 15.91 3.18 10.50
CA ALA A 27 14.62 3.53 9.91
C ALA A 27 14.66 3.52 8.37
N ALA A 28 15.71 4.05 7.76
CA ALA A 28 15.89 4.01 6.30
C ALA A 28 16.03 2.57 5.78
N ASN A 29 16.73 1.70 6.52
CA ASN A 29 16.83 0.30 6.15
C ASN A 29 15.47 -0.43 6.27
N GLU A 30 14.70 -0.15 7.33
CA GLU A 30 13.34 -0.69 7.50
C GLU A 30 12.40 -0.24 6.38
N GLU A 31 12.44 1.04 5.99
CA GLU A 31 11.65 1.56 4.87
C GLU A 31 12.02 0.89 3.55
N ARG A 32 13.31 0.73 3.26
CA ARG A 32 13.79 0.02 2.08
C ARG A 32 13.35 -1.44 2.06
N VAL A 33 13.47 -2.15 3.19
CA VAL A 33 13.03 -3.53 3.33
C VAL A 33 11.51 -3.63 3.12
N ARG A 34 10.75 -2.70 3.68
CA ARG A 34 9.29 -2.62 3.50
C ARG A 34 8.91 -2.39 2.04
N GLU A 35 9.58 -1.48 1.34
CA GLU A 35 9.33 -1.23 -0.09
C GLU A 35 9.60 -2.49 -0.93
N LEU A 36 10.74 -3.15 -0.70
CA LEU A 36 11.10 -4.39 -1.39
C LEU A 36 10.09 -5.52 -1.11
N TYR A 37 9.66 -5.67 0.14
CA TYR A 37 8.62 -6.62 0.51
C TYR A 37 7.30 -6.33 -0.21
N ILE A 38 6.85 -5.07 -0.18
CA ILE A 38 5.61 -4.66 -0.84
C ILE A 38 5.66 -4.97 -2.34
N ARG A 39 6.76 -4.59 -3.00
CA ARG A 39 6.91 -4.75 -4.45
C ARG A 39 7.07 -6.20 -4.89
N ASN A 40 7.86 -6.98 -4.17
CA ASN A 40 8.34 -8.28 -4.66
C ASN A 40 7.69 -9.48 -3.97
N VAL A 41 7.12 -9.31 -2.77
CA VAL A 41 6.57 -10.43 -1.98
C VAL A 41 5.07 -10.27 -1.81
N LEU A 42 4.62 -9.13 -1.27
CA LEU A 42 3.20 -8.90 -1.00
C LEU A 42 2.39 -8.96 -2.30
N SER A 43 2.86 -8.28 -3.35
CA SER A 43 2.19 -8.24 -4.67
C SER A 43 1.91 -9.63 -5.26
N GLN A 44 2.77 -10.61 -5.01
CA GLN A 44 2.62 -11.99 -5.51
C GLN A 44 1.45 -12.74 -4.86
N SER A 45 1.02 -12.31 -3.68
CA SER A 45 -0.15 -12.89 -2.99
C SER A 45 -1.49 -12.31 -3.46
N ALA A 46 -1.47 -11.33 -4.37
CA ALA A 46 -2.67 -10.68 -4.85
C ALA A 46 -3.56 -11.63 -5.67
N PRO A 47 -4.90 -11.43 -5.67
CA PRO A 47 -5.80 -12.23 -6.50
C PRO A 47 -5.65 -12.01 -8.00
N ILE A 48 -4.89 -11.01 -8.44
CA ILE A 48 -4.53 -10.78 -9.84
C ILE A 48 -3.05 -10.41 -9.93
N GLU A 49 -2.46 -10.63 -11.10
CA GLU A 49 -1.11 -10.16 -11.37
C GLU A 49 -1.04 -8.63 -11.27
N ILE A 50 -0.09 -8.13 -10.47
CA ILE A 50 0.17 -6.70 -10.35
C ILE A 50 1.42 -6.40 -11.18
N PRO A 51 1.33 -5.54 -12.21
CA PRO A 51 2.47 -5.22 -13.04
C PRO A 51 3.54 -4.46 -12.25
N SER A 52 4.81 -4.65 -12.62
CA SER A 52 5.97 -4.01 -11.97
C SER A 52 5.95 -2.48 -12.01
N PHE A 53 5.26 -1.89 -13.00
CA PHE A 53 5.07 -0.46 -13.16
C PHE A 53 3.85 0.10 -12.42
N ALA A 54 3.10 -0.73 -11.69
CA ALA A 54 1.96 -0.26 -10.91
C ALA A 54 2.41 0.81 -9.89
N LYS A 55 1.64 1.89 -9.79
CA LYS A 55 1.86 2.89 -8.75
C LYS A 55 1.50 2.29 -7.40
N ILE A 56 2.44 2.31 -6.47
CA ILE A 56 2.28 1.79 -5.11
C ILE A 56 2.02 2.97 -4.16
N LYS A 57 1.06 2.82 -3.26
CA LYS A 57 0.83 3.72 -2.14
C LYS A 57 0.65 2.93 -0.87
N ASP A 58 1.62 3.06 0.02
CA ASP A 58 1.59 2.48 1.35
C ASP A 58 1.05 3.48 2.37
N GLN A 59 0.08 3.06 3.18
CA GLN A 59 -0.67 3.94 4.08
C GLN A 59 -0.94 3.27 5.41
N LYS A 60 -0.56 3.94 6.50
CA LYS A 60 -1.12 3.67 7.83
C LYS A 60 -2.47 4.38 7.95
N LYS A 61 -3.52 3.61 8.19
CA LYS A 61 -4.90 4.08 8.43
C LYS A 61 -5.22 3.99 9.93
N ASN A 62 -6.38 4.49 10.33
CA ASN A 62 -6.80 4.42 11.72
C ASN A 62 -7.05 2.95 12.12
N GLY A 63 -6.06 2.32 12.76
CA GLY A 63 -6.14 0.94 13.26
C GLY A 63 -5.83 -0.17 12.24
N TYR A 64 -5.36 0.16 11.03
CA TYR A 64 -4.94 -0.85 10.05
C TYR A 64 -3.91 -0.29 9.05
N ASN A 65 -3.14 -1.15 8.39
CA ASN A 65 -2.28 -0.77 7.28
C ASN A 65 -2.96 -1.12 5.95
N GLN A 66 -2.77 -0.28 4.94
CA GLN A 66 -3.28 -0.49 3.59
C GLN A 66 -2.17 -0.24 2.57
N VAL A 67 -1.99 -1.17 1.65
CA VAL A 67 -1.14 -0.99 0.46
C VAL A 67 -2.03 -0.98 -0.77
N LYS A 68 -1.95 0.08 -1.56
CA LYS A 68 -2.73 0.24 -2.80
C LYS A 68 -1.81 0.22 -4.02
N TYR A 69 -2.15 -0.61 -4.98
CA TYR A 69 -1.55 -0.68 -6.31
C TYR A 69 -2.53 -0.10 -7.33
N THR A 70 -2.04 0.73 -8.25
CA THR A 70 -2.89 1.36 -9.26
C THR A 70 -2.18 1.41 -10.61
N TRP A 71 -2.86 0.97 -11.65
CA TRP A 71 -2.37 1.04 -13.03
C TRP A 71 -3.54 1.14 -14.02
N ARG A 72 -3.23 1.33 -15.30
CA ARG A 72 -4.21 1.28 -16.39
C ARG A 72 -3.82 0.19 -17.38
N ALA A 73 -4.80 -0.58 -17.85
CA ALA A 73 -4.66 -1.58 -18.89
C ALA A 73 -6.04 -1.84 -19.52
N ASP A 74 -6.09 -2.13 -20.82
CA ASP A 74 -7.32 -2.50 -21.56
C ASP A 74 -8.48 -1.47 -21.43
N GLY A 75 -8.14 -0.19 -21.27
CA GLY A 75 -9.09 0.88 -21.04
C GLY A 75 -9.65 0.94 -19.60
N TYR A 76 -9.26 0.02 -18.73
CA TYR A 76 -9.58 0.03 -17.30
C TYR A 76 -8.49 0.73 -16.50
N LYS A 77 -8.91 1.38 -15.41
CA LYS A 77 -8.07 1.73 -14.26
C LYS A 77 -8.26 0.64 -13.20
N TYR A 78 -7.18 -0.02 -12.81
CA TYR A 78 -7.19 -1.03 -11.75
C TYR A 78 -6.79 -0.38 -10.42
N GLU A 79 -7.52 -0.72 -9.37
CA GLU A 79 -7.18 -0.39 -7.98
C GLU A 79 -7.20 -1.68 -7.15
N VAL A 80 -6.02 -2.15 -6.77
CA VAL A 80 -5.85 -3.33 -5.93
C VAL A 80 -5.36 -2.91 -4.56
N ARG A 81 -6.10 -3.27 -3.52
CA ARG A 81 -5.81 -2.89 -2.14
C ARG A 81 -5.61 -4.13 -1.30
N TRP A 82 -4.46 -4.22 -0.66
CA TRP A 82 -4.26 -5.09 0.48
C TRP A 82 -4.47 -4.28 1.76
N HIS A 83 -5.06 -4.88 2.78
CA HIS A 83 -5.07 -4.28 4.10
C HIS A 83 -4.97 -5.33 5.21
N THR A 84 -4.44 -4.90 6.36
CA THR A 84 -4.57 -5.68 7.59
C THR A 84 -6.02 -5.69 8.07
N ARG A 85 -6.34 -6.61 8.99
CA ARG A 85 -7.65 -6.64 9.66
C ARG A 85 -8.07 -5.25 10.11
N THR A 86 -9.28 -4.82 9.74
CA THR A 86 -9.82 -3.52 10.09
C THR A 86 -10.39 -3.53 11.52
N PRO A 87 -10.45 -2.38 12.20
CA PRO A 87 -11.16 -2.28 13.48
C PRO A 87 -12.61 -2.76 13.36
N GLY A 88 -13.06 -3.59 14.30
CA GLY A 88 -14.42 -4.15 14.32
C GLY A 88 -14.63 -5.40 13.45
N ALA A 89 -13.67 -5.79 12.60
CA ALA A 89 -13.76 -7.06 11.87
C ALA A 89 -13.61 -8.26 12.82
N PRO A 90 -14.29 -9.40 12.56
CA PRO A 90 -14.14 -10.62 13.34
C PRO A 90 -12.67 -11.01 13.56
N ILE A 91 -12.34 -11.54 14.74
CA ILE A 91 -10.93 -11.87 15.06
C ILE A 91 -10.36 -12.97 14.16
N THR A 92 -11.23 -13.78 13.56
CA THR A 92 -10.87 -14.81 12.59
C THR A 92 -10.54 -14.25 11.20
N GLU A 93 -10.90 -13.00 10.91
CA GLU A 93 -10.53 -12.35 9.65
C GLU A 93 -9.08 -11.87 9.69
N GLY A 94 -8.29 -12.36 8.73
CA GLY A 94 -6.90 -11.96 8.56
C GLY A 94 -6.74 -10.72 7.68
N ASN A 95 -5.62 -10.68 6.97
CA ASN A 95 -5.35 -9.63 5.98
C ASN A 95 -6.12 -9.94 4.69
N THR A 96 -6.68 -8.92 4.07
CA THR A 96 -7.62 -9.09 2.95
C THR A 96 -7.18 -8.28 1.74
N TRP A 97 -7.50 -8.83 0.57
CA TRP A 97 -7.36 -8.15 -0.72
C TRP A 97 -8.72 -7.69 -1.24
N GLN A 98 -8.75 -6.50 -1.81
CA GLN A 98 -9.86 -6.00 -2.62
C GLN A 98 -9.33 -5.56 -3.97
N VAL A 99 -9.96 -6.04 -5.04
CA VAL A 99 -9.59 -5.75 -6.42
C VAL A 99 -10.76 -5.06 -7.09
N ARG A 100 -10.56 -3.83 -7.55
CA ARG A 100 -11.56 -3.05 -8.30
C ARG A 100 -10.98 -2.64 -9.66
N ARG A 101 -11.80 -2.60 -10.69
CA ARG A 101 -11.45 -1.99 -11.98
C ARG A 101 -12.56 -1.05 -12.44
N HIS A 102 -12.16 0.05 -13.07
CA HIS A 102 -13.07 1.07 -13.56
C HIS A 102 -12.76 1.42 -15.02
N LYS A 103 -13.77 1.36 -15.89
CA LYS A 103 -13.69 1.83 -17.28
C LYS A 103 -14.57 3.07 -17.45
N PRO A 104 -14.01 4.20 -17.92
CA PRO A 104 -14.81 5.39 -18.14
C PRO A 104 -15.86 5.14 -19.22
N GLY A 105 -17.02 5.79 -19.07
CA GLY A 105 -18.08 5.81 -20.08
C GLY A 105 -17.74 6.69 -21.27
N VAL A 106 -18.58 6.62 -22.29
CA VAL A 106 -18.57 7.53 -23.45
C VAL A 106 -19.92 8.23 -23.46
N GLY A 107 -19.94 9.55 -23.29
CA GLY A 107 -21.17 10.31 -23.04
C GLY A 107 -22.00 10.65 -24.28
N PHE A 108 -21.43 10.58 -25.48
CA PHE A 108 -22.10 10.97 -26.73
C PHE A 108 -21.53 10.22 -27.94
N GLY A 109 -22.30 10.16 -29.04
CA GLY A 109 -21.92 9.55 -30.32
C GLY A 109 -22.31 8.07 -30.44
N ASN A 110 -21.96 7.46 -31.58
CA ASN A 110 -22.41 6.11 -31.95
C ASN A 110 -21.93 4.98 -31.02
N ASN A 111 -20.96 5.26 -30.15
CA ASN A 111 -20.41 4.32 -29.15
C ASN A 111 -20.69 4.79 -27.71
N ALA A 112 -21.73 5.61 -27.50
CA ALA A 112 -22.15 6.02 -26.17
C ALA A 112 -22.40 4.80 -25.28
N ARG A 113 -21.80 4.80 -24.09
CA ARG A 113 -21.88 3.69 -23.12
C ARG A 113 -21.66 4.21 -21.71
N PRO A 114 -22.32 3.64 -20.69
CA PRO A 114 -22.09 4.02 -19.31
C PRO A 114 -20.67 3.66 -18.84
N PRO A 115 -20.16 4.30 -17.77
CA PRO A 115 -18.98 3.81 -17.08
C PRO A 115 -19.25 2.42 -16.51
N VAL A 116 -18.20 1.60 -16.43
CA VAL A 116 -18.25 0.26 -15.84
C VAL A 116 -17.37 0.24 -14.61
N ASP A 117 -17.90 -0.23 -13.50
CA ASP A 117 -17.18 -0.38 -12.25
C ASP A 117 -17.42 -1.76 -11.67
N GLU A 118 -16.34 -2.50 -11.46
CA GLU A 118 -16.40 -3.92 -11.11
C GLU A 118 -15.42 -4.26 -10.00
N VAL A 119 -15.79 -5.23 -9.17
CA VAL A 119 -14.92 -5.86 -8.20
C VAL A 119 -14.71 -7.32 -8.53
N LEU A 120 -13.51 -7.82 -8.25
CA LEU A 120 -13.20 -9.23 -8.40
C LEU A 120 -13.59 -9.96 -7.13
N VAL A 121 -14.50 -10.92 -7.27
CA VAL A 121 -14.94 -11.79 -6.18
C VAL A 121 -14.52 -13.23 -6.43
N LYS A 122 -14.29 -13.98 -5.36
CA LYS A 122 -14.14 -15.43 -5.43
C LYS A 122 -15.54 -16.04 -5.51
N SER A 123 -15.73 -16.94 -6.46
CA SER A 123 -16.95 -17.71 -6.69
C SER A 123 -16.64 -19.20 -6.69
N ALA A 124 -17.67 -20.05 -6.67
CA ALA A 124 -17.51 -21.50 -6.70
C ALA A 124 -16.70 -22.00 -7.91
N THR A 125 -16.76 -21.30 -9.04
CA THR A 125 -16.08 -21.67 -10.30
C THR A 125 -14.80 -20.90 -10.55
N GLY A 126 -14.31 -20.10 -9.60
CA GLY A 126 -13.09 -19.30 -9.74
C GLY A 126 -13.32 -17.82 -9.48
N LYS A 127 -12.57 -16.94 -10.16
CA LYS A 127 -12.63 -15.49 -9.96
C LYS A 127 -13.60 -14.88 -10.98
N LYS A 128 -14.49 -14.00 -10.52
CA LYS A 128 -15.49 -13.33 -11.37
C LYS A 128 -15.50 -11.83 -11.12
N TRP A 129 -15.58 -11.04 -12.18
CA TRP A 129 -15.88 -9.62 -12.09
C TRP A 129 -17.38 -9.42 -11.91
N VAL A 130 -17.77 -8.69 -10.87
CA VAL A 130 -19.17 -8.33 -10.61
C VAL A 130 -19.29 -6.81 -10.51
N PRO A 131 -20.41 -6.21 -10.96
CA PRO A 131 -20.65 -4.79 -10.81
C PRO A 131 -20.50 -4.36 -9.34
N PHE A 132 -19.80 -3.24 -9.10
CA PHE A 132 -19.52 -2.77 -7.74
C PHE A 132 -20.80 -2.51 -6.93
N GLU A 133 -21.87 -2.06 -7.59
CA GLU A 133 -23.19 -1.82 -6.99
C GLU A 133 -23.79 -3.09 -6.37
N MET A 134 -23.59 -4.26 -7.01
CA MET A 134 -24.09 -5.54 -6.50
C MET A 134 -23.29 -6.06 -5.30
N TRP A 135 -22.10 -5.52 -5.03
CA TRP A 135 -21.27 -5.90 -3.88
C TRP A 135 -21.57 -5.08 -2.62
N GLN A 136 -22.20 -3.91 -2.76
CA GLN A 136 -22.55 -3.05 -1.63
C GLN A 136 -23.94 -3.33 -1.04
N ALA A 137 -24.74 -4.19 -1.69
CA ALA A 137 -26.07 -4.61 -1.25
C ALA A 137 -26.00 -5.80 -0.30
#